data_AF-A0A2V6WML5-F1
#
_entry.id   AF-A0A2V6WML5-F1
#
_cell.length_a   1.000
_cell.length_b   1.000
_cell.length_c   1.000
_cell.angle_alpha   90.00
_cell.angle_beta   90.00
_cell.angle_gamma   90.00
#
_symmetry.space_group_name_H-M   'P 1'
#
loop_
_entity.id
_entity.type
_entity.pdbx_description
1 polymer ?
#
loop_
_entity_poly.entity_id
_entity_poly.type
_entity_poly.pdbx_seq_one_letter_code
_entity_poly.pdbx_strand_id
1 'polypeptide(L)'
;EIDITPQVDAYLGRLGDVDRVRRGNKMARERKSIEYDRAWPDGLVLGTSNKTELLLGYGTRHGDMACDLNPVGDLYKTQLRELSV
;
A
#
# COMPACT_ATOMS: atom_id res chain seq x y z
N GLU A 1 6.57 13.80 -6.70
CA GLU A 1 5.30 13.09 -6.43
C GLU A 1 4.80 12.49 -7.73
N ILE A 2 4.26 11.28 -7.73
CA ILE A 2 3.72 10.63 -8.94
C ILE A 2 2.21 10.49 -8.75
N ASP A 3 1.43 11.20 -9.57
CA ASP A 3 -0.02 11.02 -9.61
C ASP A 3 -0.35 9.67 -10.26
N ILE A 4 -1.19 8.89 -9.57
CA ILE A 4 -1.64 7.55 -10.02
C ILE A 4 -3.00 7.61 -10.72
N THR A 5 -3.69 8.75 -10.69
CA THR A 5 -5.04 8.92 -11.22
C THR A 5 -5.13 8.52 -12.70
N PRO A 6 -4.21 8.95 -13.60
CA PRO A 6 -4.28 8.56 -15.01
C PRO A 6 -4.22 7.05 -15.24
N GLN A 7 -3.35 6.33 -14.53
CA GLN A 7 -3.15 4.88 -14.66
C GLN A 7 -4.34 4.10 -14.10
N VAL A 8 -4.86 4.55 -12.96
CA VAL A 8 -6.02 3.93 -12.30
C VAL A 8 -7.28 4.13 -13.14
N ASP A 9 -7.54 5.35 -13.61
CA ASP A 9 -8.74 5.66 -14.40
C ASP A 9 -8.69 5.00 -15.78
N ALA A 10 -7.52 4.96 -16.43
CA ALA A 10 -7.36 4.25 -17.70
C ALA A 10 -7.67 2.75 -17.58
N TYR A 11 -7.36 2.13 -16.43
CA TYR A 11 -7.68 0.73 -16.17
C TYR A 11 -9.16 0.54 -15.81
N LEU A 12 -9.69 1.32 -14.86
CA LEU A 12 -11.07 1.16 -14.38
C LEU A 12 -12.10 1.59 -15.42
N GLY A 13 -11.78 2.56 -16.29
CA GLY A 13 -12.66 2.98 -17.39
C GLY A 13 -13.01 1.86 -18.38
N ARG A 14 -12.24 0.76 -18.40
CA ARG A 14 -12.52 -0.43 -19.23
C ARG A 14 -13.47 -1.44 -18.58
N LEU A 15 -13.76 -1.28 -17.28
CA LEU A 15 -14.48 -2.26 -16.47
C LEU A 15 -15.90 -1.82 -16.11
N GLY A 16 -16.30 -0.60 -16.48
CA GLY A 16 -17.60 -0.01 -16.11
C GLY A 16 -17.66 0.34 -14.62
N ASP A 17 -18.84 0.18 -14.01
CA ASP A 17 -19.03 0.46 -12.59
C ASP A 17 -18.26 -0.54 -11.71
N VAL A 18 -17.42 0.01 -10.84
CA VAL A 18 -16.61 -0.73 -9.88
C VAL A 18 -16.90 -0.23 -8.49
N ASP A 19 -17.07 -1.15 -7.54
CA ASP A 19 -17.31 -0.78 -6.16
C ASP A 19 -16.08 -0.08 -5.53
N ARG A 20 -16.34 0.64 -4.45
CA ARG A 20 -15.34 1.46 -3.77
C ARG A 20 -14.17 0.64 -3.22
N VAL A 21 -14.41 -0.59 -2.74
CA VAL A 21 -13.36 -1.46 -2.19
C VAL A 21 -12.44 -1.94 -3.31
N ARG A 22 -13.01 -2.37 -4.45
CA ARG A 22 -12.21 -2.75 -5.61
C ARG A 22 -11.37 -1.59 -6.16
N ARG A 23 -11.93 -0.38 -6.24
CA ARG A 23 -11.16 0.83 -6.62
C ARG A 23 -10.03 1.10 -5.63
N GLY A 24 -10.31 1.03 -4.32
CA GLY A 24 -9.31 1.14 -3.25
C GLY A 24 -8.14 0.17 -3.42
N ASN A 25 -8.45 -1.10 -3.64
CA ASN A 25 -7.44 -2.14 -3.84
C ASN A 25 -6.57 -1.90 -5.08
N LYS A 26 -7.15 -1.43 -6.19
CA LYS A 26 -6.36 -1.08 -7.40
C LYS A 26 -5.42 0.09 -7.12
N MET A 27 -5.88 1.15 -6.45
CA MET A 27 -5.03 2.28 -6.07
C MET A 27 -3.86 1.85 -5.16
N ALA A 28 -4.11 1.00 -4.16
CA ALA A 28 -3.06 0.50 -3.28
C ALA A 28 -1.99 -0.30 -4.06
N ARG A 29 -2.40 -1.14 -5.01
CA ARG A 29 -1.47 -1.91 -5.86
C ARG A 29 -0.71 -1.04 -6.86
N GLU A 30 -1.34 0.00 -7.39
CA GLU A 30 -0.69 0.94 -8.31
C GLU A 30 0.47 1.67 -7.63
N ARG A 31 0.24 2.20 -6.42
CA ARG A 31 1.30 2.84 -5.63
C ARG A 31 2.46 1.89 -5.39
N LYS A 32 2.16 0.64 -5.03
CA LYS A 32 3.21 -0.33 -4.75
C LYS A 32 4.02 -0.70 -5.99
N SER A 33 3.39 -0.83 -7.15
CA SER A 33 4.10 -1.03 -8.43
C SER A 33 5.11 0.09 -8.69
N ILE A 34 4.72 1.34 -8.43
CA ILE A 34 5.57 2.52 -8.60
C ILE A 34 6.69 2.57 -7.54
N GLU A 35 6.40 2.21 -6.30
CA GLU A 35 7.40 2.16 -5.22
C GLU A 35 8.53 1.18 -5.54
N TYR A 36 8.21 -0.02 -6.04
CA TYR A 36 9.22 -0.99 -6.46
C TYR A 36 10.02 -0.54 -7.69
N ASP A 37 9.37 0.08 -8.69
CA ASP A 37 10.08 0.66 -9.84
C ASP A 37 11.08 1.74 -9.40
N ARG A 38 10.66 2.61 -8.47
CA ARG A 38 11.53 3.65 -7.90
C ARG A 38 12.63 3.13 -7.00
N ALA A 39 12.48 1.92 -6.46
CA ALA A 39 13.52 1.27 -5.68
C ALA A 39 14.63 0.69 -6.57
N TRP A 40 14.48 0.62 -7.89
CA TRP A 40 15.53 0.11 -8.77
C TRP A 40 16.81 1.00 -8.76
N PRO A 41 18.02 0.40 -8.84
CA PRO A 41 18.32 -1.03 -8.75
C PRO A 41 18.52 -1.55 -7.31
N ASP A 42 18.89 -0.66 -6.37
CA ASP A 42 19.46 -1.06 -5.06
C ASP A 42 18.70 -0.51 -3.85
N GLY A 43 17.49 0.00 -4.06
CA GLY A 43 16.59 0.47 -3.01
C GLY A 43 15.77 -0.66 -2.39
N LEU A 44 15.33 -0.44 -1.14
CA LEU A 44 14.39 -1.31 -0.43
C LEU A 44 13.06 -0.60 -0.23
N VAL A 45 11.97 -1.29 -0.52
CA VAL A 45 10.61 -0.81 -0.23
C VAL A 45 10.28 -1.11 1.22
N LEU A 46 10.21 -0.07 2.06
CA LEU A 46 9.83 -0.21 3.46
C LEU A 46 8.31 -0.23 3.62
N GLY A 47 7.82 -1.25 4.31
CA GLY A 47 6.43 -1.38 4.72
C GLY A 47 6.10 -0.51 5.93
N THR A 48 4.81 -0.15 6.05
CA THR A 48 4.31 0.70 7.14
C THR A 48 3.06 0.16 7.82
N SER A 49 2.60 -1.05 7.44
CA SER A 49 1.48 -1.71 8.10
C SER A 49 1.87 -2.14 9.51
N ASN A 50 1.14 -1.69 10.51
CA ASN A 50 1.41 -2.05 11.90
C ASN A 50 0.79 -3.42 12.25
N LYS A 51 1.17 -3.98 13.41
CA LYS A 51 0.75 -5.31 13.88
C LYS A 51 -0.77 -5.48 13.92
N THR A 52 -1.50 -4.44 14.32
CA THR A 52 -2.98 -4.46 14.38
C THR A 52 -3.58 -4.66 12.99
N GLU A 53 -3.10 -3.92 11.99
CA GLU A 53 -3.57 -4.03 10.60
C GLU A 53 -3.22 -5.38 9.98
N LEU A 54 -2.03 -5.91 10.27
CA LEU A 54 -1.58 -7.22 9.81
C LEU A 54 -2.42 -8.36 10.38
N LEU A 55 -2.71 -8.34 11.67
CA LEU A 55 -3.51 -9.38 12.33
C LEU A 55 -4.99 -9.37 11.92
N LEU A 56 -5.54 -8.20 11.60
CA LEU A 56 -6.93 -8.05 11.19
C LEU A 56 -7.15 -8.21 9.68
N GLY A 57 -6.08 -8.28 8.88
CA GLY A 57 -6.16 -8.32 7.42
C GLY A 57 -6.76 -7.03 6.83
N TYR A 58 -6.47 -5.88 7.44
CA TYR A 58 -7.01 -4.58 7.00
C TYR A 58 -6.43 -4.12 5.65
N GLY A 59 -5.17 -4.47 5.39
CA GLY A 59 -4.42 -4.02 4.21
C GLY A 59 -4.84 -4.70 2.90
N THR A 60 -4.41 -4.10 1.78
CA THR A 60 -4.58 -4.68 0.45
C THR A 60 -3.45 -5.66 0.16
N ARG A 61 -3.79 -6.93 -0.11
CA ARG A 61 -2.82 -7.92 -0.62
C ARG A 61 -2.13 -7.41 -1.89
N HIS A 62 -0.80 -7.46 -1.88
CA HIS A 62 0.10 -6.92 -2.91
C HIS A 62 -0.02 -5.40 -3.16
N GLY A 63 -0.75 -4.68 -2.29
CA GLY A 63 -0.75 -3.22 -2.22
C GLY A 63 0.15 -2.78 -1.09
N ASP A 64 -0.41 -2.09 -0.10
CA ASP A 64 0.29 -1.62 1.10
C ASP A 64 1.01 -2.72 1.90
N MET A 65 0.52 -3.97 1.82
CA MET A 65 1.17 -5.11 2.49
C MET A 65 2.45 -5.63 1.81
N ALA A 66 2.73 -5.25 0.56
CA ALA A 66 3.94 -5.71 -0.12
C ALA A 66 5.13 -4.81 0.23
N CYS A 67 6.22 -5.38 0.72
CA CYS A 67 7.45 -4.68 1.07
C CYS A 67 8.60 -5.67 1.21
N ASP A 68 9.83 -5.18 1.16
CA ASP A 68 11.03 -5.99 1.43
C ASP A 68 11.25 -6.14 2.93
N LEU A 69 11.02 -5.05 3.68
CA LEU A 69 11.14 -5.01 5.14
C LEU A 69 10.03 -4.13 5.73
N ASN A 70 9.44 -4.55 6.84
CA ASN A 70 8.46 -3.75 7.59
C ASN A 70 8.97 -3.47 9.02
N PRO A 71 9.63 -2.32 9.27
CA PRO A 71 10.22 -2.01 10.57
C PRO A 71 9.19 -1.80 11.68
N VAL A 72 7.93 -1.49 11.35
CA VAL A 72 6.85 -1.23 12.32
C VAL A 72 5.86 -2.39 12.43
N GLY A 73 6.11 -3.50 11.73
CA GLY A 73 5.19 -4.63 11.63
C GLY A 73 4.89 -5.32 12.97
N ASP A 74 5.76 -5.17 13.97
CA ASP A 74 5.56 -5.76 15.30
C ASP A 74 5.03 -4.78 16.35
N LEU A 75 4.78 -3.53 15.97
CA LEU A 75 4.17 -2.54 16.84
C LEU A 75 2.65 -2.54 16.66
N TYR A 76 1.89 -2.62 17.76
CA TYR A 76 0.46 -2.32 17.71
C TYR A 76 0.23 -0.84 17.36
N LYS A 77 -0.96 -0.52 16.83
CA LYS A 77 -1.30 0.87 16.46
C LYS A 77 -1.10 1.87 17.61
N THR A 78 -1.39 1.46 18.85
CA THR A 78 -1.19 2.27 20.06
C THR A 78 0.28 2.54 20.33
N GLN A 79 1.14 1.51 20.26
CA GLN A 79 2.59 1.64 20.46
C GLN A 79 3.23 2.52 19.39
N LEU A 80 2.81 2.37 18.13
CA LEU A 80 3.31 3.22 17.04
C LEU A 80 2.92 4.70 17.25
N ARG A 81 1.72 4.95 17.78
CA ARG A 81 1.27 6.31 18.12
C ARG A 81 2.10 6.92 19.24
N GLU A 82 2.41 6.17 20.29
CA GLU A 82 3.27 6.62 21.39
C GLU A 82 4.68 6.98 20.93
N LEU A 83 5.24 6.22 19.98
CA LEU A 83 6.56 6.48 19.40
C LEU A 83 6.59 7.74 18.51
N SER A 84 5.45 8.13 17.93
CA SER A 84 5.35 9.25 16.98
C SER A 84 5.18 10.64 17.63
N VAL A 85 5.21 10.69 18.96
CA VAL A 85 5.00 11.91 19.76
C VAL A 85 6.33 12.59 20.07
#